data_AF-A0A8H4LH10-F1
#
_entry.id   AF-A0A8H4LH10-F1
#
_cell.length_a   1.000
_cell.length_b   1.000
_cell.length_c   1.000
_cell.angle_alpha   90.00
_cell.angle_beta   90.00
_cell.angle_gamma   90.00
#
_symmetry.space_group_name_H-M   'P 1'
#
loop_
_entity.id
_entity.type
_entity.pdbx_description
1 polymer ?
#
loop_
_entity_poly.entity_id
_entity_poly.type
_entity_poly.pdbx_seq_one_letter_code
_entity_poly.pdbx_strand_id
1 'polypeptide(L)'
;MAQGWSNPLPSLLPVAEPLSLDEDESSSETGFIAEYGFGPPLNTRKEAEYFMHFIHELAPWFDVCDPARNFGTEVPKRARHFPFLAYSILAFSSRQISLKAGIDDDSHETYHSHALRILIPILDDPIGAVNENVLAGIVILRSYEETTGSSRLLNSEFRFAAQGGLEEAASWVVLRQDMYVSLTRSRPLRTNMDSYRDSQSFVDTCDESLANRVVFICGRVLAYAFGPESRLDPVLWVELGEDLRRWYETTPWKVLSFSPDSPAREGGEPSVFPTLWMARHIQVLGYQHYYIARMLLNIFNPQLWTPRFNAIRSTAASDEVVREDLRTLLGLTIS
;
A
#
# COMPACT_ATOMS: atom_id res chain seq x y z
N MET A 1 51.02 20.92 25.46
CA MET A 1 51.46 20.01 24.38
C MET A 1 50.87 20.54 23.09
N ALA A 2 51.73 21.03 22.20
CA ALA A 2 51.38 21.65 20.92
C ALA A 2 51.89 20.74 19.78
N GLN A 3 51.37 20.99 18.57
CA GLN A 3 51.81 20.45 17.25
C GLN A 3 51.34 19.01 16.98
N GLY A 4 50.89 18.61 15.78
CA GLY A 4 50.69 19.23 14.46
C GLY A 4 49.74 18.29 13.68
N TRP A 5 49.34 18.54 12.43
CA TRP A 5 50.22 18.62 11.27
C TRP A 5 49.59 19.49 10.16
N SER A 6 50.47 20.17 9.44
CA SER A 6 50.18 20.99 8.27
C SER A 6 50.95 20.41 7.06
N ASN A 7 50.23 20.20 5.94
CA ASN A 7 50.67 20.27 4.52
C ASN A 7 51.65 19.21 3.95
N PRO A 8 51.82 19.07 2.61
CA PRO A 8 51.10 19.63 1.44
C PRO A 8 50.74 18.61 0.31
N LEU A 9 49.98 19.08 -0.70
CA LEU A 9 49.86 18.50 -2.06
C LEU A 9 51.19 18.54 -2.83
N PRO A 10 51.42 17.60 -3.76
CA PRO A 10 52.27 17.82 -4.93
C PRO A 10 51.44 17.82 -6.23
N SER A 11 51.54 18.92 -6.99
CA SER A 11 51.20 18.98 -8.42
C SER A 11 52.48 18.92 -9.27
N LEU A 12 52.34 18.38 -10.49
CA LEU A 12 52.96 18.77 -11.78
C LEU A 12 53.25 17.55 -12.71
N LEU A 13 52.22 17.12 -13.46
CA LEU A 13 52.07 17.03 -14.94
C LEU A 13 53.24 16.52 -15.84
N PRO A 14 52.97 15.83 -16.99
CA PRO A 14 52.35 16.47 -18.16
C PRO A 14 51.38 15.67 -19.08
N VAL A 15 50.37 16.40 -19.57
CA VAL A 15 49.87 16.54 -20.95
C VAL A 15 49.43 15.28 -21.72
N ALA A 16 48.10 15.18 -21.93
CA ALA A 16 47.50 14.82 -23.22
C ALA A 16 46.05 15.35 -23.30
N GLU A 17 45.78 16.23 -24.25
CA GLU A 17 44.46 16.61 -24.80
C GLU A 17 44.55 16.42 -26.32
N PRO A 18 43.44 16.40 -27.08
CA PRO A 18 42.16 15.72 -26.85
C PRO A 18 41.82 14.80 -28.04
N LEU A 19 41.02 13.74 -27.85
CA LEU A 19 40.37 13.05 -28.97
C LEU A 19 38.94 13.57 -29.10
N SER A 20 38.65 14.06 -30.30
CA SER A 20 37.40 14.67 -30.74
C SER A 20 36.19 13.78 -30.53
N LEU A 21 35.19 14.35 -29.86
CA LEU A 21 33.80 13.91 -29.93
C LEU A 21 33.24 14.37 -31.28
N ASP A 22 33.14 13.47 -32.24
CA ASP A 22 32.15 13.61 -33.30
C ASP A 22 30.82 13.11 -32.73
N GLU A 23 30.02 14.04 -32.24
CA GLU A 23 28.59 13.87 -32.04
C GLU A 23 27.93 13.81 -33.41
N ASP A 24 27.54 12.61 -33.85
CA ASP A 24 26.53 12.45 -34.90
C ASP A 24 25.86 11.09 -34.77
N GLU A 25 24.98 10.96 -33.78
CA GLU A 25 23.83 10.04 -33.89
C GLU A 25 22.58 10.75 -33.38
N SER A 26 21.98 11.54 -34.27
CA SER A 26 20.54 11.80 -34.24
C SER A 26 19.81 10.52 -34.64
N SER A 27 19.74 9.55 -33.74
CA SER A 27 18.81 8.43 -33.87
C SER A 27 17.61 8.68 -32.96
N SER A 28 16.45 8.88 -33.58
CA SER A 28 15.17 8.93 -32.90
C SER A 28 14.94 7.60 -32.17
N GLU A 29 15.08 7.57 -30.85
CA GLU A 29 14.70 6.45 -29.99
C GLU A 29 13.17 6.24 -30.06
N THR A 30 12.74 5.52 -31.09
CA THR A 30 11.48 4.79 -31.04
C THR A 30 11.69 3.62 -30.10
N GLY A 31 11.45 3.85 -28.82
CA GLY A 31 11.76 2.94 -27.72
C GLY A 31 11.34 1.50 -28.00
N PHE A 32 12.34 0.63 -28.19
CA PHE A 32 12.20 -0.80 -28.36
C PHE A 32 11.55 -1.40 -27.10
N ILE A 33 10.33 -1.91 -27.22
CA ILE A 33 9.69 -2.67 -26.14
C ILE A 33 10.31 -4.06 -26.18
N ALA A 34 10.96 -4.47 -25.08
CA ALA A 34 11.52 -5.80 -25.00
C ALA A 34 10.40 -6.85 -25.18
N GLU A 35 10.53 -7.66 -26.23
CA GLU A 35 9.55 -8.69 -26.61
C GLU A 35 9.49 -9.86 -25.59
N TYR A 36 10.49 -9.93 -24.70
CA TYR A 36 10.60 -10.86 -23.58
C TYR A 36 10.92 -10.05 -22.30
N GLY A 37 10.55 -10.55 -21.10
CA GLY A 37 10.87 -9.89 -19.82
C GLY A 37 12.38 -9.68 -19.60
N PHE A 38 12.81 -9.32 -18.38
CA PHE A 38 14.21 -8.88 -18.12
C PHE A 38 15.35 -9.74 -18.70
N GLY A 39 15.14 -11.01 -19.04
CA GLY A 39 16.20 -11.88 -19.55
C GLY A 39 17.37 -12.02 -18.53
N PRO A 40 18.44 -12.76 -18.85
CA PRO A 40 19.64 -12.79 -18.02
C PRO A 40 20.64 -11.68 -18.39
N PRO A 41 21.38 -11.12 -17.42
CA PRO A 41 20.88 -10.38 -16.26
C PRO A 41 20.43 -8.96 -16.69
N LEU A 42 19.62 -8.31 -15.86
CA LEU A 42 19.25 -6.87 -15.90
C LEU A 42 20.21 -6.04 -16.76
N ASN A 43 19.68 -5.38 -17.80
CA ASN A 43 20.50 -4.83 -18.90
C ASN A 43 21.44 -3.72 -18.42
N THR A 44 21.14 -3.11 -17.28
CA THR A 44 21.99 -2.09 -16.65
C THR A 44 22.11 -2.30 -15.14
N ARG A 45 23.19 -1.77 -14.56
CA ARG A 45 23.36 -1.68 -13.10
C ARG A 45 22.19 -0.96 -12.42
N LYS A 46 21.67 0.08 -13.06
CA LYS A 46 20.57 0.91 -12.54
C LYS A 46 19.28 0.11 -12.43
N GLU A 47 18.94 -0.66 -13.46
CA GLU A 47 17.80 -1.60 -13.42
C GLU A 47 17.98 -2.67 -12.34
N ALA A 48 19.21 -3.17 -12.15
CA ALA A 48 19.51 -4.09 -11.07
C ALA A 48 19.27 -3.48 -9.68
N GLU A 49 19.70 -2.24 -9.47
CA GLU A 49 19.46 -1.50 -8.23
C GLU A 49 17.95 -1.30 -7.97
N TYR A 50 17.16 -0.95 -8.99
CA TYR A 50 15.70 -0.83 -8.88
C TYR A 50 15.01 -2.16 -8.58
N PHE A 51 15.43 -3.23 -9.25
CA PHE A 51 14.87 -4.55 -9.03
C PHE A 51 15.16 -5.05 -7.61
N MET A 52 16.38 -4.85 -7.12
CA MET A 52 16.75 -5.19 -5.74
C MET A 52 16.02 -4.31 -4.72
N HIS A 53 15.85 -3.02 -5.01
CA HIS A 53 15.06 -2.13 -4.17
C HIS A 53 13.61 -2.60 -4.05
N PHE A 54 13.00 -3.08 -5.14
CA PHE A 54 11.67 -3.66 -5.09
C PHE A 54 11.62 -4.87 -4.14
N ILE A 55 12.52 -5.84 -4.31
CA ILE A 55 12.51 -7.07 -3.50
C ILE A 55 12.68 -6.79 -2.01
N HIS A 56 13.60 -5.87 -1.66
CA HIS A 56 14.00 -5.67 -0.26
C HIS A 56 13.18 -4.62 0.47
N GLU A 57 12.73 -3.57 -0.22
CA GLU A 57 12.11 -2.42 0.42
C GLU A 57 10.61 -2.30 0.10
N LEU A 58 10.19 -2.61 -1.14
CA LEU A 58 8.82 -2.34 -1.59
C LEU A 58 7.90 -3.57 -1.53
N ALA A 59 8.37 -4.75 -1.94
CA ALA A 59 7.63 -6.00 -1.88
C ALA A 59 7.03 -6.29 -0.48
N PRO A 60 7.74 -6.04 0.63
CA PRO A 60 7.16 -6.19 1.97
C PRO A 60 5.90 -5.36 2.23
N TRP A 61 5.70 -4.24 1.53
CA TRP A 61 4.49 -3.42 1.68
C TRP A 61 3.26 -4.12 1.09
N PHE A 62 3.45 -4.85 -0.02
CA PHE A 62 2.41 -5.64 -0.66
C PHE A 62 2.14 -6.93 0.13
N ASP A 63 3.20 -7.57 0.60
CA ASP A 63 3.18 -8.87 1.27
C ASP A 63 2.76 -8.83 2.75
N VAL A 64 2.39 -7.66 3.29
CA VAL A 64 2.14 -7.48 4.73
C VAL A 64 1.16 -8.50 5.32
N CYS A 65 0.11 -8.86 4.58
CA CYS A 65 -0.86 -9.90 4.96
C CYS A 65 -0.78 -11.15 4.06
N ASP A 66 0.37 -11.40 3.43
CA ASP A 66 0.58 -12.56 2.57
C ASP A 66 1.64 -13.48 3.17
N PRO A 67 1.24 -14.63 3.76
CA PRO A 67 2.21 -15.55 4.37
C PRO A 67 3.17 -16.16 3.33
N ALA A 68 2.76 -16.27 2.06
CA ALA A 68 3.61 -16.78 0.98
C ALA A 68 4.53 -15.72 0.39
N ARG A 69 4.32 -14.44 0.73
CA ARG A 69 5.11 -13.30 0.26
C ARG A 69 5.23 -13.28 -1.28
N ASN A 70 4.11 -13.40 -1.98
CA ASN A 70 4.08 -13.58 -3.43
C ASN A 70 4.73 -12.41 -4.18
N PHE A 71 4.62 -11.17 -3.69
CA PHE A 71 5.28 -10.02 -4.33
C PHE A 71 6.79 -10.02 -4.12
N GLY A 72 7.29 -10.55 -2.99
CA GLY A 72 8.72 -10.68 -2.73
C GLY A 72 9.36 -11.94 -3.31
N THR A 73 8.57 -12.95 -3.66
CA THR A 73 9.08 -14.27 -4.07
C THR A 73 8.71 -14.64 -5.51
N GLU A 74 7.42 -14.59 -5.86
CA GLU A 74 6.93 -15.05 -7.16
C GLU A 74 6.98 -13.95 -8.22
N VAL A 75 6.59 -12.72 -7.88
CA VAL A 75 6.63 -11.58 -8.80
C VAL A 75 8.03 -11.34 -9.38
N PRO A 76 9.14 -11.36 -8.61
CA PRO A 76 10.48 -11.16 -9.15
C PRO A 76 10.89 -12.29 -10.11
N LYS A 77 10.51 -13.54 -9.82
CA LYS A 77 10.77 -14.68 -10.72
C LYS A 77 10.03 -14.49 -12.04
N ARG A 78 8.77 -14.09 -11.98
CA ARG A 78 7.87 -13.88 -13.13
C ARG A 78 8.31 -12.68 -13.97
N ALA A 79 8.75 -11.58 -13.36
CA ALA A 79 9.22 -10.38 -14.07
C ALA A 79 10.36 -10.65 -15.06
N ARG A 80 11.14 -11.72 -14.87
CA ARG A 80 12.16 -12.17 -15.83
C ARG A 80 11.60 -12.56 -17.19
N HIS A 81 10.35 -12.98 -17.23
CA HIS A 81 9.68 -13.49 -18.41
C HIS A 81 8.53 -12.60 -18.88
N PHE A 82 7.94 -11.81 -17.98
CA PHE A 82 6.80 -10.94 -18.27
C PHE A 82 7.21 -9.45 -18.27
N PRO A 83 7.35 -8.81 -19.45
CA PRO A 83 7.80 -7.41 -19.56
C PRO A 83 6.94 -6.42 -18.79
N PHE A 84 5.62 -6.65 -18.76
CA PHE A 84 4.70 -5.77 -18.04
C PHE A 84 5.04 -5.70 -16.54
N LEU A 85 5.30 -6.84 -15.90
CA LEU A 85 5.74 -6.90 -14.50
C LEU A 85 7.09 -6.21 -14.33
N ALA A 86 8.02 -6.44 -15.26
CA ALA A 86 9.34 -5.85 -15.24
C ALA A 86 9.30 -4.32 -15.23
N TYR A 87 8.62 -3.72 -16.21
CA TYR A 87 8.50 -2.27 -16.30
C TYR A 87 7.70 -1.67 -15.14
N SER A 88 6.69 -2.38 -14.62
CA SER A 88 5.95 -1.95 -13.43
C SER A 88 6.86 -1.84 -12.20
N ILE A 89 7.70 -2.86 -11.97
CA ILE A 89 8.70 -2.87 -10.89
C ILE A 89 9.69 -1.72 -11.04
N LEU A 90 10.26 -1.54 -12.24
CA LEU A 90 11.23 -0.47 -12.47
C LEU A 90 10.63 0.92 -12.29
N ALA A 91 9.43 1.16 -12.82
CA ALA A 91 8.74 2.44 -12.67
C ALA A 91 8.52 2.77 -11.19
N PHE A 92 7.99 1.82 -10.42
CA PHE A 92 7.71 2.03 -9.00
C PHE A 92 8.98 2.21 -8.18
N SER A 93 9.98 1.34 -8.36
CA SER A 93 11.26 1.44 -7.66
C SER A 93 12.02 2.72 -7.97
N SER A 94 12.12 3.08 -9.25
CA SER A 94 12.79 4.30 -9.68
C SER A 94 12.15 5.52 -9.01
N ARG A 95 10.81 5.59 -8.98
CA ARG A 95 10.10 6.67 -8.31
C ARG A 95 10.34 6.71 -6.80
N GLN A 96 10.29 5.56 -6.13
CA GLN A 96 10.52 5.49 -4.69
C GLN A 96 11.94 5.91 -4.30
N ILE A 97 12.94 5.50 -5.07
CA ILE A 97 14.33 5.95 -4.86
C ILE A 97 14.44 7.46 -5.09
N SER A 98 13.87 8.00 -6.17
CA SER A 98 13.88 9.45 -6.43
C SER A 98 13.24 10.25 -5.29
N LEU A 99 12.09 9.80 -4.79
CA LEU A 99 11.41 10.42 -3.64
C LEU A 99 12.25 10.38 -2.36
N LYS A 100 12.93 9.25 -2.11
CA LYS A 100 13.79 9.07 -0.92
C LYS A 100 15.08 9.88 -1.01
N ALA A 101 15.67 10.00 -2.20
CA ALA A 101 16.89 10.74 -2.44
C ALA A 101 16.66 12.26 -2.60
N GLY A 102 15.43 12.67 -2.94
CA GLY A 102 15.12 14.05 -3.30
C GLY A 102 15.71 14.48 -4.64
N ILE A 103 16.11 13.52 -5.48
CA ILE A 103 16.70 13.73 -6.80
C ILE A 103 15.75 13.12 -7.82
N ASP A 104 15.22 13.94 -8.72
CA ASP A 104 14.29 13.46 -9.75
C ASP A 104 15.05 12.69 -10.83
N ASP A 105 14.42 11.61 -11.31
CA ASP A 105 15.00 10.73 -12.33
C ASP A 105 13.91 10.32 -13.32
N ASP A 106 13.91 10.97 -14.49
CA ASP A 106 12.93 10.78 -15.57
C ASP A 106 12.82 9.32 -16.07
N SER A 107 13.75 8.44 -15.66
CA SER A 107 13.69 7.01 -15.94
C SER A 107 12.36 6.39 -15.50
N HIS A 108 11.76 6.85 -14.39
CA HIS A 108 10.50 6.29 -13.90
C HIS A 108 9.32 6.53 -14.86
N GLU A 109 9.27 7.69 -15.54
CA GLU A 109 8.22 8.00 -16.52
C GLU A 109 8.36 7.15 -17.79
N THR A 110 9.61 6.89 -18.18
CA THR A 110 9.93 6.03 -19.32
C THR A 110 9.46 4.60 -19.08
N TYR A 111 9.81 4.01 -17.93
CA TYR A 111 9.35 2.66 -17.56
C TYR A 111 7.83 2.59 -17.40
N HIS A 112 7.21 3.60 -16.79
CA HIS A 112 5.75 3.69 -16.69
C HIS A 112 5.09 3.72 -18.08
N SER A 113 5.64 4.52 -19.00
CA SER A 113 5.15 4.61 -20.39
C SER A 113 5.27 3.28 -21.13
N HIS A 114 6.37 2.55 -20.95
CA HIS A 114 6.52 1.19 -21.49
C HIS A 114 5.49 0.21 -20.92
N ALA A 115 5.26 0.25 -19.60
CA ALA A 115 4.26 -0.60 -18.96
C ALA A 115 2.83 -0.32 -19.49
N LEU A 116 2.47 0.96 -19.68
CA LEU A 116 1.17 1.33 -20.25
C LEU A 116 1.01 0.90 -21.71
N ARG A 117 2.06 0.98 -22.54
CA ARG A 117 2.03 0.50 -23.94
C ARG A 117 1.71 -1.00 -24.03
N ILE A 118 2.09 -1.77 -23.02
CA ILE A 118 1.76 -3.21 -22.93
C ILE A 118 0.36 -3.41 -22.33
N LEU A 119 0.00 -2.65 -21.29
CA LEU A 119 -1.25 -2.81 -20.57
C LEU A 119 -2.49 -2.43 -21.40
N ILE A 120 -2.43 -1.31 -22.13
CA ILE A 120 -3.60 -0.79 -22.86
C ILE A 120 -4.16 -1.84 -23.85
N PRO A 121 -3.35 -2.46 -24.73
CA PRO A 121 -3.86 -3.52 -25.62
C PRO A 121 -4.41 -4.74 -24.88
N ILE A 122 -3.86 -5.11 -23.72
CA ILE A 122 -4.37 -6.23 -22.92
C ILE A 122 -5.76 -5.92 -22.38
N LEU A 123 -6.01 -4.68 -21.97
CA LEU A 123 -7.31 -4.25 -21.46
C LEU A 123 -8.36 -4.07 -22.56
N ASP A 124 -7.91 -3.78 -23.79
CA ASP A 124 -8.78 -3.64 -24.97
C ASP A 124 -9.15 -4.98 -25.61
N ASP A 125 -8.54 -6.10 -25.19
CA ASP A 125 -8.87 -7.44 -25.68
C ASP A 125 -10.04 -8.06 -24.88
N PRO A 126 -11.24 -8.20 -25.46
CA PRO A 126 -12.40 -8.77 -24.77
C PRO A 126 -12.30 -10.30 -24.57
N ILE A 127 -11.35 -10.98 -25.22
CA ILE A 127 -11.15 -12.44 -25.16
C ILE A 127 -9.95 -12.79 -24.26
N GLY A 128 -8.99 -11.88 -24.12
CA GLY A 128 -7.83 -12.01 -23.25
C GLY A 128 -8.23 -12.05 -21.77
N ALA A 129 -8.08 -13.21 -21.13
CA ALA A 129 -8.23 -13.30 -19.69
C ALA A 129 -7.09 -12.53 -19.01
N VAL A 130 -7.44 -11.46 -18.29
CA VAL A 130 -6.53 -10.81 -17.35
C VAL A 130 -6.06 -11.87 -16.35
N ASN A 131 -4.78 -12.25 -16.44
CA ASN A 131 -4.19 -13.28 -15.57
C ASN A 131 -3.51 -12.65 -14.34
N GLU A 132 -3.11 -13.50 -13.39
CA GLU A 132 -2.46 -13.08 -12.14
C GLU A 132 -1.19 -12.22 -12.33
N ASN A 133 -0.44 -12.37 -13.42
CA ASN A 133 0.73 -11.52 -13.70
C ASN A 133 0.32 -10.10 -14.08
N VAL A 134 -0.74 -9.98 -14.89
CA VAL A 134 -1.29 -8.67 -15.27
C VAL A 134 -1.90 -8.00 -14.05
N LEU A 135 -2.62 -8.73 -13.21
CA LEU A 135 -3.18 -8.20 -11.97
C LEU A 135 -2.07 -7.69 -11.02
N ALA A 136 -1.01 -8.47 -10.80
CA ALA A 136 0.10 -8.05 -9.96
C ALA A 136 0.83 -6.81 -10.51
N GLY A 137 1.02 -6.71 -11.84
CA GLY A 137 1.64 -5.52 -12.43
C GLY A 137 0.75 -4.28 -12.33
N ILE A 138 -0.56 -4.43 -12.49
CA ILE A 138 -1.53 -3.34 -12.26
C ILE A 138 -1.44 -2.85 -10.82
N VAL A 139 -1.37 -3.75 -9.83
CA VAL A 139 -1.22 -3.37 -8.41
C VAL A 139 0.04 -2.53 -8.17
N ILE A 140 1.17 -2.94 -8.76
CA ILE A 140 2.43 -2.19 -8.64
C ILE A 140 2.32 -0.81 -9.31
N LEU A 141 1.74 -0.74 -10.51
CA LEU A 141 1.54 0.53 -11.21
C LEU A 141 0.58 1.47 -10.47
N ARG A 142 -0.45 0.94 -9.81
CA ARG A 142 -1.34 1.73 -8.94
C ARG A 142 -0.55 2.40 -7.82
N SER A 143 0.35 1.68 -7.16
CA SER A 143 1.22 2.25 -6.13
C SER A 143 2.17 3.31 -6.69
N TYR A 144 2.67 3.14 -7.91
CA TYR A 144 3.40 4.20 -8.61
C TYR A 144 2.52 5.44 -8.80
N GLU A 145 1.31 5.29 -9.34
CA GLU A 145 0.39 6.40 -9.57
C GLU A 145 0.03 7.15 -8.27
N GLU A 146 -0.25 6.42 -7.18
CA GLU A 146 -0.51 6.99 -5.86
C GLU A 146 0.60 7.95 -5.42
N THR A 147 1.86 7.59 -5.68
CA THR A 147 3.03 8.40 -5.28
C THR A 147 3.33 9.57 -6.22
N THR A 148 2.75 9.56 -7.41
CA THR A 148 2.79 10.70 -8.35
C THR A 148 1.58 11.62 -8.21
N GLY A 149 0.53 11.18 -7.51
CA GLY A 149 -0.77 11.85 -7.47
C GLY A 149 -1.64 11.62 -8.72
N SER A 150 -1.20 10.75 -9.65
CA SER A 150 -2.02 10.29 -10.76
C SER A 150 -3.13 9.35 -10.26
N SER A 151 -4.22 9.22 -11.01
CA SER A 151 -5.32 8.29 -10.66
C SER A 151 -5.96 7.62 -11.87
N ARG A 152 -5.19 7.35 -12.92
CA ARG A 152 -5.73 6.76 -14.17
C ARG A 152 -6.09 5.29 -13.95
N LEU A 153 -5.16 4.49 -13.43
CA LEU A 153 -5.38 3.07 -13.13
C LEU A 153 -6.12 2.85 -11.81
N LEU A 154 -5.98 3.76 -10.84
CA LEU A 154 -6.75 3.72 -9.59
C LEU A 154 -8.26 3.78 -9.82
N ASN A 155 -8.68 4.39 -10.93
CA ASN A 155 -10.10 4.50 -11.27
C ASN A 155 -10.65 3.34 -12.11
N SER A 156 -9.87 2.29 -12.38
CA SER A 156 -10.35 1.11 -13.12
C SER A 156 -10.90 0.04 -12.17
N GLU A 157 -11.89 -0.74 -12.58
CA GLU A 157 -12.37 -1.91 -11.83
C GLU A 157 -11.74 -3.18 -12.39
N PHE A 158 -11.12 -3.98 -11.53
CA PHE A 158 -10.56 -5.28 -11.90
C PHE A 158 -11.22 -6.36 -11.04
N ARG A 159 -11.61 -7.47 -11.67
CA ARG A 159 -12.23 -8.61 -11.00
C ARG A 159 -11.12 -9.59 -10.60
N PHE A 160 -11.11 -9.97 -9.34
CA PHE A 160 -10.20 -10.96 -8.78
C PHE A 160 -11.03 -12.15 -8.28
N ALA A 161 -10.46 -13.35 -8.34
CA ALA A 161 -10.92 -14.51 -7.60
C ALA A 161 -9.96 -14.75 -6.43
N ALA A 162 -10.42 -14.60 -5.19
CA ALA A 162 -9.60 -14.90 -4.02
C ALA A 162 -9.61 -16.41 -3.74
N GLN A 163 -8.90 -17.19 -4.55
CA GLN A 163 -8.82 -18.66 -4.46
C GLN A 163 -7.39 -19.17 -4.16
N GLY A 164 -6.53 -18.31 -3.61
CA GLY A 164 -5.12 -18.59 -3.34
C GLY A 164 -4.15 -17.94 -4.32
N GLY A 165 -2.85 -18.12 -4.05
CA GLY A 165 -1.76 -17.72 -4.94
C GLY A 165 -1.59 -16.19 -5.09
N LEU A 166 -0.97 -15.81 -6.21
CA LEU A 166 -0.65 -14.41 -6.50
C LEU A 166 -1.90 -13.57 -6.76
N GLU A 167 -2.94 -14.16 -7.35
CA GLU A 167 -4.22 -13.48 -7.58
C GLU A 167 -4.90 -13.08 -6.27
N GLU A 168 -4.97 -13.99 -5.29
CA GLU A 168 -5.51 -13.66 -3.97
C GLU A 168 -4.66 -12.58 -3.27
N ALA A 169 -3.34 -12.72 -3.27
CA ALA A 169 -2.43 -11.73 -2.69
C ALA A 169 -2.64 -10.33 -3.31
N ALA A 170 -2.73 -10.25 -4.64
CA ALA A 170 -3.00 -9.01 -5.35
C ALA A 170 -4.38 -8.42 -4.99
N SER A 171 -5.41 -9.27 -4.84
CA SER A 171 -6.75 -8.82 -4.46
C SER A 171 -6.78 -8.16 -3.07
N TRP A 172 -6.03 -8.68 -2.10
CA TRP A 172 -5.94 -8.08 -0.77
C TRP A 172 -5.24 -6.72 -0.79
N VAL A 173 -4.24 -6.54 -1.66
CA VAL A 173 -3.61 -5.22 -1.86
C VAL A 173 -4.59 -4.24 -2.48
N VAL A 174 -5.31 -4.65 -3.54
CA VAL A 174 -6.29 -3.78 -4.21
C VAL A 174 -7.36 -3.31 -3.23
N LEU A 175 -7.87 -4.21 -2.38
CA LEU A 175 -8.84 -3.84 -1.35
C LEU A 175 -8.29 -2.74 -0.45
N ARG A 176 -7.05 -2.85 0.04
CA ARG A 176 -6.43 -1.82 0.89
C ARG A 176 -6.22 -0.49 0.16
N GLN A 177 -5.83 -0.53 -1.12
CA GLN A 177 -5.70 0.68 -1.95
C GLN A 177 -7.07 1.36 -2.14
N ASP A 178 -8.11 0.58 -2.44
CA ASP A 178 -9.47 1.08 -2.63
C ASP A 178 -10.07 1.63 -1.33
N MET A 179 -9.76 1.03 -0.17
CA MET A 179 -10.11 1.59 1.14
C MET A 179 -9.51 2.98 1.35
N TYR A 180 -8.23 3.17 1.02
CA TYR A 180 -7.58 4.48 1.13
C TYR A 180 -8.27 5.52 0.24
N VAL A 181 -8.59 5.17 -1.01
CA VAL A 181 -9.33 6.05 -1.92
C VAL A 181 -10.74 6.34 -1.40
N SER A 182 -11.43 5.33 -0.87
CA SER A 182 -12.78 5.44 -0.31
C SER A 182 -12.80 6.39 0.90
N LEU A 183 -11.85 6.26 1.82
CA LEU A 183 -11.70 7.11 3.01
C LEU A 183 -11.34 8.55 2.66
N THR A 184 -10.41 8.77 1.73
CA THR A 184 -9.91 10.11 1.39
C THR A 184 -10.87 10.89 0.50
N ARG A 185 -11.63 10.21 -0.36
CA ARG A 185 -12.55 10.84 -1.32
C ARG A 185 -14.02 10.71 -0.92
N SER A 186 -14.32 10.04 0.19
CA SER A 186 -15.68 9.73 0.65
C SER A 186 -16.54 9.10 -0.45
N ARG A 187 -16.00 8.08 -1.12
CA ARG A 187 -16.66 7.37 -2.23
C ARG A 187 -16.92 5.91 -1.86
N PRO A 188 -17.97 5.27 -2.44
CA PRO A 188 -18.20 3.85 -2.25
C PRO A 188 -16.95 3.01 -2.63
N LEU A 189 -16.78 1.90 -1.91
CA LEU A 189 -15.81 0.87 -2.29
C LEU A 189 -16.17 0.35 -3.69
N ARG A 190 -15.16 0.16 -4.54
CA ARG A 190 -15.32 -0.41 -5.89
C ARG A 190 -15.04 -1.90 -5.90
N THR A 191 -14.20 -2.35 -4.99
CA THR A 191 -13.84 -3.75 -4.82
C THR A 191 -15.09 -4.55 -4.45
N ASN A 192 -15.36 -5.60 -5.22
CA ASN A 192 -16.49 -6.48 -4.92
C ASN A 192 -16.15 -7.38 -3.73
N MET A 193 -16.80 -7.15 -2.59
CA MET A 193 -16.56 -7.94 -1.38
C MET A 193 -16.93 -9.43 -1.54
N ASP A 194 -17.81 -9.78 -2.47
CA ASP A 194 -18.19 -11.19 -2.70
C ASP A 194 -17.03 -12.04 -3.26
N SER A 195 -16.00 -11.42 -3.86
CA SER A 195 -14.85 -12.16 -4.40
C SER A 195 -14.00 -12.84 -3.33
N TYR A 196 -14.13 -12.44 -2.07
CA TYR A 196 -13.34 -12.96 -0.95
C TYR A 196 -14.03 -14.13 -0.23
N ARG A 197 -15.25 -14.53 -0.64
CA ARG A 197 -16.02 -15.59 0.03
C ARG A 197 -15.23 -16.89 0.22
N ASP A 198 -14.43 -17.26 -0.79
CA ASP A 198 -13.67 -18.51 -0.83
C ASP A 198 -12.18 -18.33 -0.48
N SER A 199 -11.81 -17.16 0.08
CA SER A 199 -10.44 -16.85 0.46
C SER A 199 -9.94 -17.78 1.57
N GLN A 200 -8.69 -18.22 1.43
CA GLN A 200 -8.00 -19.04 2.44
C GLN A 200 -7.84 -18.30 3.78
N SER A 201 -7.86 -16.95 3.75
CA SER A 201 -7.77 -16.12 4.96
C SER A 201 -8.90 -16.39 5.96
N PHE A 202 -10.06 -16.91 5.52
CA PHE A 202 -11.18 -17.26 6.42
C PHE A 202 -11.06 -18.65 7.04
N VAL A 203 -10.16 -19.49 6.54
CA VAL A 203 -9.90 -20.84 7.06
C VAL A 203 -8.66 -20.84 7.95
N ASP A 204 -7.59 -20.18 7.49
CA ASP A 204 -6.29 -20.19 8.15
C ASP A 204 -6.25 -19.39 9.46
N THR A 205 -5.49 -19.87 10.44
CA THR A 205 -5.35 -19.24 11.76
C THR A 205 -4.04 -18.45 11.92
N CYS A 206 -3.30 -18.20 10.84
CA CYS A 206 -2.09 -17.39 10.88
C CYS A 206 -2.40 -15.90 11.10
N ASP A 207 -1.42 -15.14 11.56
CA ASP A 207 -1.62 -13.73 11.90
C ASP A 207 -2.00 -12.89 10.66
N GLU A 208 -1.45 -13.21 9.50
CA GLU A 208 -1.74 -12.58 8.21
C GLU A 208 -3.22 -12.75 7.82
N SER A 209 -3.75 -13.96 8.01
CA SER A 209 -5.16 -14.28 7.76
C SER A 209 -6.08 -13.57 8.76
N LEU A 210 -5.69 -13.50 10.04
CA LEU A 210 -6.42 -12.73 11.04
C LEU A 210 -6.47 -11.23 10.69
N ALA A 211 -5.37 -10.66 10.17
CA ALA A 211 -5.35 -9.29 9.71
C ALA A 211 -6.23 -9.09 8.47
N ASN A 212 -6.18 -9.99 7.49
CA ASN A 212 -7.06 -9.94 6.31
C ASN A 212 -8.55 -10.00 6.69
N ARG A 213 -8.92 -10.75 7.74
CA ARG A 213 -10.31 -10.80 8.23
C ARG A 213 -10.80 -9.44 8.72
N VAL A 214 -9.99 -8.68 9.48
CA VAL A 214 -10.41 -7.35 9.93
C VAL A 214 -10.34 -6.31 8.81
N VAL A 215 -9.39 -6.45 7.88
CA VAL A 215 -9.38 -5.66 6.63
C VAL A 215 -10.70 -5.89 5.89
N PHE A 216 -11.13 -7.14 5.73
CA PHE A 216 -12.41 -7.47 5.11
C PHE A 216 -13.62 -6.86 5.85
N ILE A 217 -13.67 -6.97 7.18
CA ILE A 217 -14.71 -6.33 8.01
C ILE A 217 -14.71 -4.81 7.79
N CYS A 218 -13.54 -4.17 7.82
CA CYS A 218 -13.40 -2.74 7.55
C CYS A 218 -13.92 -2.37 6.15
N GLY A 219 -13.68 -3.22 5.14
CA GLY A 219 -14.17 -3.02 3.77
C GLY A 219 -15.69 -3.08 3.71
N ARG A 220 -16.31 -4.02 4.42
CA ARG A 220 -17.78 -4.09 4.55
C ARG A 220 -18.34 -2.86 5.26
N VAL A 221 -17.67 -2.37 6.31
CA VAL A 221 -18.07 -1.14 7.02
C VAL A 221 -17.98 0.08 6.09
N LEU A 222 -16.93 0.18 5.27
CA LEU A 222 -16.80 1.25 4.28
C LEU A 222 -17.88 1.18 3.19
N ALA A 223 -18.17 -0.02 2.69
CA ALA A 223 -19.27 -0.24 1.73
C ALA A 223 -20.63 0.14 2.33
N TYR A 224 -20.84 -0.13 3.62
CA TYR A 224 -22.02 0.32 4.37
C TYR A 224 -22.05 1.85 4.55
N ALA A 225 -20.92 2.46 4.92
CA ALA A 225 -20.83 3.90 5.23
C ALA A 225 -20.98 4.79 3.99
N PHE A 226 -20.40 4.38 2.86
CA PHE A 226 -20.32 5.19 1.63
C PHE A 226 -21.11 4.60 0.45
N GLY A 227 -21.92 3.55 0.67
CA GLY A 227 -22.71 2.91 -0.38
C GLY A 227 -23.75 3.84 -1.05
N PRO A 228 -24.11 3.61 -2.32
CA PRO A 228 -25.08 4.42 -3.04
C PRO A 228 -26.49 4.28 -2.44
N GLU A 229 -26.91 5.35 -1.76
CA GLU A 229 -28.26 5.75 -1.34
C GLU A 229 -29.15 4.79 -0.52
N SER A 230 -29.49 5.29 0.68
CA SER A 230 -30.83 5.25 1.29
C SER A 230 -31.23 4.06 2.17
N ARG A 231 -30.37 3.74 3.13
CA ARG A 231 -30.65 3.71 4.58
C ARG A 231 -29.46 3.03 5.24
N LEU A 232 -28.86 3.71 6.21
CA LEU A 232 -28.03 3.06 7.21
C LEU A 232 -28.86 1.94 7.84
N ASP A 233 -28.76 0.73 7.30
CA ASP A 233 -29.56 -0.41 7.72
C ASP A 233 -29.17 -0.77 9.16
N PRO A 234 -30.07 -0.61 10.14
CA PRO A 234 -29.77 -0.91 11.52
C PRO A 234 -29.41 -2.37 11.75
N VAL A 235 -29.94 -3.29 10.94
CA VAL A 235 -29.66 -4.73 11.08
C VAL A 235 -28.23 -5.01 10.65
N LEU A 236 -27.85 -4.55 9.46
CA LEU A 236 -26.49 -4.67 8.96
C LEU A 236 -25.47 -3.94 9.86
N TRP A 237 -25.82 -2.77 10.41
CA TRP A 237 -24.96 -2.07 11.36
C TRP A 237 -24.67 -2.89 12.63
N VAL A 238 -25.70 -3.55 13.20
CA VAL A 238 -25.53 -4.44 14.35
C VAL A 238 -24.65 -5.64 13.98
N GLU A 239 -24.89 -6.27 12.82
CA GLU A 239 -24.09 -7.39 12.33
C GLU A 239 -22.61 -7.02 12.20
N LEU A 240 -22.31 -5.88 11.56
CA LEU A 240 -20.93 -5.40 11.38
C LEU A 240 -20.26 -5.07 12.72
N GLY A 241 -21.00 -4.48 13.66
CA GLY A 241 -20.51 -4.23 15.02
C GLY A 241 -20.18 -5.52 15.77
N GLU A 242 -21.02 -6.54 15.65
CA GLU A 242 -20.81 -7.85 16.26
C GLU A 242 -19.63 -8.60 15.64
N ASP A 243 -19.47 -8.55 14.32
CA ASP A 243 -18.33 -9.13 13.61
C ASP A 243 -17.01 -8.47 14.05
N LEU A 244 -16.99 -7.13 14.13
CA LEU A 244 -15.82 -6.36 14.56
C LEU A 244 -15.46 -6.65 16.03
N ARG A 245 -16.46 -6.71 16.91
CA ARG A 245 -16.31 -7.06 18.33
C ARG A 245 -15.78 -8.48 18.48
N ARG A 246 -16.36 -9.45 17.76
CA ARG A 246 -15.92 -10.85 17.79
C ARG A 246 -14.49 -10.99 17.34
N TRP A 247 -14.08 -10.28 16.28
CA TRP A 247 -12.69 -10.26 15.85
C TRP A 247 -11.76 -9.77 16.97
N TYR A 248 -12.10 -8.65 17.62
CA TYR A 248 -11.29 -8.11 18.71
C TYR A 248 -11.17 -9.06 19.92
N GLU A 249 -12.27 -9.72 20.30
CA GLU A 249 -12.29 -10.64 21.45
C GLU A 249 -11.59 -11.98 21.20
N THR A 250 -11.60 -12.46 19.96
CA THR A 250 -11.02 -13.75 19.58
C THR A 250 -9.58 -13.66 19.10
N THR A 251 -9.12 -12.45 18.76
CA THR A 251 -7.75 -12.22 18.32
C THR A 251 -6.78 -12.46 19.50
N PRO A 252 -5.73 -13.30 19.32
CA PRO A 252 -4.78 -13.61 20.40
C PRO A 252 -3.83 -12.46 20.70
N TRP A 253 -3.81 -11.42 19.86
CA TRP A 253 -2.99 -10.24 20.05
C TRP A 253 -3.55 -9.44 21.22
N LYS A 254 -2.68 -9.08 22.15
CA LYS A 254 -3.01 -8.14 23.21
C LYS A 254 -2.20 -6.89 22.95
N VAL A 255 -2.89 -5.80 22.66
CA VAL A 255 -2.26 -4.47 22.62
C VAL A 255 -1.75 -4.15 24.01
N LEU A 256 -0.44 -3.99 24.13
CA LEU A 256 0.15 -3.46 25.35
C LEU A 256 0.22 -1.94 25.20
N SER A 257 -0.79 -1.27 25.76
CA SER A 257 -0.77 0.17 25.89
C SER A 257 0.18 0.57 27.00
N PHE A 258 1.18 1.36 26.66
CA PHE A 258 2.03 2.03 27.63
C PHE A 258 1.68 3.52 27.55
N SER A 259 0.89 3.99 28.51
CA SER A 259 0.80 5.41 28.80
C SER A 259 1.82 5.68 29.90
N PRO A 260 3.06 6.09 29.58
CA PRO A 260 3.84 6.72 30.62
C PRO A 260 3.04 7.95 31.01
N ASP A 261 2.83 8.18 32.29
CA ASP A 261 2.76 9.56 32.77
C ASP A 261 4.01 10.24 32.21
N SER A 262 3.81 10.96 31.11
CA SER A 262 4.85 11.31 30.14
C SER A 262 6.04 11.91 30.89
N PRO A 263 7.24 11.29 30.96
CA PRO A 263 8.40 12.12 31.18
C PRO A 263 8.39 13.04 29.97
N ALA A 264 8.26 14.34 30.23
CA ALA A 264 8.41 15.34 29.20
C ALA A 264 9.60 14.93 28.35
N ARG A 265 9.46 14.87 27.01
CA ARG A 265 10.64 14.98 26.14
C ARG A 265 11.45 16.12 26.73
N GLU A 266 12.74 15.94 26.97
CA GLU A 266 13.59 16.98 27.57
C GLU A 266 13.27 18.32 26.87
N GLY A 267 12.51 19.21 27.53
CA GLY A 267 11.97 20.42 26.90
C GLY A 267 10.45 20.54 26.65
N GLY A 268 9.58 19.68 27.19
CA GLY A 268 8.18 20.02 27.53
C GLY A 268 7.13 20.01 26.42
N GLU A 269 6.41 18.89 26.30
CA GLU A 269 4.94 18.80 26.13
C GLU A 269 4.54 17.32 26.34
N PRO A 270 3.40 17.02 26.99
CA PRO A 270 2.92 15.65 27.12
C PRO A 270 2.58 15.09 25.74
N SER A 271 2.94 13.82 25.48
CA SER A 271 2.55 13.18 24.22
C SER A 271 1.03 13.13 24.11
N VAL A 272 0.47 13.75 23.07
CA VAL A 272 -0.98 13.78 22.78
C VAL A 272 -1.50 12.39 22.35
N PHE A 273 -0.61 11.50 21.90
CA PHE A 273 -0.92 10.16 21.43
C PHE A 273 -0.30 9.09 22.36
N PRO A 274 -1.02 7.99 22.61
CA PRO A 274 -0.49 6.87 23.40
C PRO A 274 0.64 6.15 22.66
N THR A 275 1.61 5.61 23.42
CA THR A 275 2.65 4.72 22.88
C THR A 275 2.18 3.27 22.99
N LEU A 276 2.09 2.59 21.85
CA LEU A 276 1.48 1.26 21.77
C LEU A 276 2.51 0.27 21.22
N TRP A 277 2.74 -0.82 21.94
CA TRP A 277 3.71 -1.83 21.54
C TRP A 277 3.02 -3.05 20.95
N MET A 278 3.43 -3.42 19.73
CA MET A 278 3.02 -4.64 19.05
C MET A 278 4.25 -5.48 18.73
N ALA A 279 4.11 -6.80 18.79
CA ALA A 279 5.23 -7.70 18.50
C ALA A 279 5.55 -7.76 17.00
N ARG A 280 4.56 -7.52 16.14
CA ARG A 280 4.69 -7.61 14.68
C ARG A 280 3.91 -6.49 13.99
N HIS A 281 4.44 -6.00 12.87
CA HIS A 281 3.80 -4.97 12.05
C HIS A 281 2.42 -5.39 11.52
N ILE A 282 2.19 -6.69 11.29
CA ILE A 282 0.88 -7.22 10.88
C ILE A 282 -0.21 -6.98 11.93
N GLN A 283 0.16 -6.99 13.22
CA GLN A 283 -0.76 -6.71 14.31
C GLN A 283 -1.14 -5.23 14.31
N VAL A 284 -0.17 -4.34 14.07
CA VAL A 284 -0.40 -2.89 13.91
C VAL A 284 -1.42 -2.66 12.80
N LEU A 285 -1.21 -3.26 11.63
CA LEU A 285 -2.12 -3.15 10.49
C LEU A 285 -3.54 -3.63 10.86
N GLY A 286 -3.66 -4.79 11.52
CA GLY A 286 -4.95 -5.31 11.97
C GLY A 286 -5.68 -4.35 12.90
N TYR A 287 -5.00 -3.80 13.90
CA TYR A 287 -5.59 -2.83 14.81
C TYR A 287 -5.91 -1.49 14.13
N GLN A 288 -5.09 -1.03 13.18
CA GLN A 288 -5.41 0.17 12.40
C GLN A 288 -6.75 0.01 11.67
N HIS A 289 -6.97 -1.12 10.98
CA HIS A 289 -8.24 -1.39 10.29
C HIS A 289 -9.39 -1.58 11.28
N TYR A 290 -9.14 -2.18 12.45
CA TYR A 290 -10.13 -2.28 13.52
C TYR A 290 -10.62 -0.91 13.99
N TYR A 291 -9.71 0.00 14.31
CA TYR A 291 -10.07 1.34 14.79
C TYR A 291 -10.74 2.17 13.69
N ILE A 292 -10.30 2.06 12.44
CA ILE A 292 -10.98 2.70 11.30
C ILE A 292 -12.43 2.21 11.20
N ALA A 293 -12.66 0.89 11.22
CA ALA A 293 -13.99 0.31 11.16
C ALA A 293 -14.86 0.76 12.35
N ARG A 294 -14.29 0.79 13.57
CA ARG A 294 -15.01 1.22 14.78
C ARG A 294 -15.41 2.69 14.73
N MET A 295 -14.52 3.56 14.25
CA MET A 295 -14.84 4.97 14.04
C MET A 295 -15.98 5.13 13.04
N LEU A 296 -15.90 4.46 11.89
CA LEU A 296 -16.94 4.52 10.87
C LEU A 296 -18.29 4.03 11.38
N LEU A 297 -18.35 2.92 12.12
CA LEU A 297 -19.60 2.44 12.72
C LEU A 297 -20.21 3.43 13.71
N ASN A 298 -19.39 4.16 14.47
CA ASN A 298 -19.89 5.19 15.38
C ASN A 298 -20.37 6.43 14.62
N ILE A 299 -19.63 6.90 13.62
CA ILE A 299 -20.00 8.05 12.78
C ILE A 299 -21.30 7.76 12.00
N PHE A 300 -21.41 6.57 11.41
CA PHE A 300 -22.54 6.15 10.59
C PHE A 300 -23.56 5.31 11.38
N ASN A 301 -23.75 5.64 12.66
CA ASN A 301 -24.73 4.98 13.53
C ASN A 301 -26.16 5.42 13.18
N PRO A 302 -27.05 4.53 12.71
CA PRO A 302 -28.41 4.87 12.29
C PRO A 302 -29.28 5.39 13.45
N GLN A 303 -28.97 5.05 14.70
CA GLN A 303 -29.75 5.44 15.86
C GLN A 303 -29.61 6.94 16.20
N LEU A 304 -28.47 7.55 15.87
CA LEU A 304 -28.21 8.97 16.11
C LEU A 304 -29.10 9.90 15.27
N TRP A 305 -29.59 9.40 14.13
CA TRP A 305 -30.43 10.15 13.19
C TRP A 305 -31.92 10.11 13.56
N THR A 306 -32.30 9.39 14.63
CA THR A 306 -33.66 9.45 15.17
C THR A 306 -33.76 10.50 16.27
N PRO A 307 -34.57 11.56 16.12
CA PRO A 307 -34.67 12.62 17.12
C PRO A 307 -35.25 12.06 18.43
N ARG A 308 -34.42 12.00 19.48
CA ARG A 308 -34.76 11.56 20.84
C ARG A 308 -34.14 12.54 21.84
N PHE A 309 -34.75 12.71 23.02
CA PHE A 309 -34.18 13.54 24.10
C PHE A 309 -32.75 13.14 24.51
N ASN A 310 -32.43 11.85 24.38
CA ASN A 310 -31.08 11.33 24.67
C ASN A 310 -30.11 11.44 23.48
N ALA A 311 -30.54 11.95 22.31
CA ALA A 311 -29.74 11.99 21.08
C ALA A 311 -28.46 12.81 21.26
N ILE A 312 -28.54 13.96 21.94
CA ILE A 312 -27.36 14.81 22.22
C ILE A 312 -26.32 14.04 23.05
N ARG A 313 -26.77 13.29 24.06
CA ARG A 313 -25.89 12.48 24.91
C ARG A 313 -25.27 11.32 24.13
N SER A 314 -26.04 10.65 23.28
CA SER A 314 -25.52 9.55 22.44
C SER A 314 -24.55 10.04 21.37
N THR A 315 -24.78 11.22 20.78
CA THR A 315 -23.83 11.84 19.84
C THR A 315 -22.54 12.20 20.55
N ALA A 316 -22.60 12.85 21.72
CA ALA A 316 -21.41 13.18 22.50
C ALA A 316 -20.60 11.94 22.91
N ALA A 317 -21.27 10.85 23.30
CA ALA A 317 -20.61 9.59 23.61
C ALA A 317 -19.95 8.94 22.38
N SER A 318 -20.63 8.98 21.23
CA SER A 318 -20.08 8.52 19.95
C SER A 318 -18.84 9.32 19.54
N ASP A 319 -18.89 10.65 19.67
CA ASP A 319 -17.78 11.54 19.36
C ASP A 319 -16.56 11.30 20.26
N GLU A 320 -16.79 10.94 21.54
CA GLU A 320 -15.70 10.57 22.46
C GLU A 320 -15.00 9.29 22.02
N VAL A 321 -15.77 8.26 21.66
CA VAL A 321 -15.22 6.99 21.16
C VAL A 321 -14.41 7.22 19.89
N VAL A 322 -14.95 7.98 18.93
CA VAL A 322 -14.26 8.29 17.68
C VAL A 322 -12.95 9.04 17.94
N ARG A 323 -12.94 9.98 18.88
CA ARG A 323 -11.73 10.73 19.23
C ARG A 323 -10.66 9.84 19.86
N GLU A 324 -11.06 8.94 20.75
CA GLU A 324 -10.13 8.01 21.39
C GLU A 324 -9.57 6.99 20.41
N ASP A 325 -10.41 6.50 19.50
CA ASP A 325 -10.00 5.62 18.40
C ASP A 325 -9.01 6.31 17.48
N LEU A 326 -9.26 7.57 17.13
CA LEU A 326 -8.36 8.36 16.32
C LEU A 326 -6.99 8.55 17.01
N ARG A 327 -6.98 8.86 18.32
CA ARG A 327 -5.73 8.96 19.08
C ARG A 327 -4.97 7.65 19.09
N THR A 328 -5.67 6.54 19.31
CA THR A 328 -5.08 5.20 19.35
C THR A 328 -4.53 4.82 17.97
N LEU A 329 -5.28 5.08 16.90
CA LEU A 329 -4.86 4.85 15.52
C LEU A 329 -3.58 5.63 15.17
N LEU A 330 -3.52 6.91 15.56
CA LEU A 330 -2.32 7.74 15.37
C LEU A 330 -1.16 7.26 16.23
N GLY A 331 -1.43 6.85 17.48
CA GLY A 331 -0.45 6.22 18.37
C GLY A 331 0.17 4.96 17.77
N LEU A 332 -0.64 4.08 17.17
CA LEU A 332 -0.20 2.87 16.47
C LEU A 332 0.70 3.16 15.27
N THR A 333 0.50 4.31 14.63
CA THR A 333 1.21 4.68 13.40
C THR A 333 2.58 5.31 13.71
N ILE A 334 2.72 5.92 14.89
CA ILE A 334 3.92 6.66 15.30
C ILE A 334 4.83 5.82 16.22
N SER A 335 4.28 4.83 16.94
CA SER A 335 5.01 3.96 17.89
C SER A 335 5.87 2.92 17.18
#